data_AF-A0A391NPW9-F1
#
_entry.id   AF-A0A391NPW9-F1
#
_cell.length_a   1.000
_cell.length_b   1.000
_cell.length_c   1.000
_cell.angle_alpha   90.00
_cell.angle_beta   90.00
_cell.angle_gamma   90.00
#
_symmetry.space_group_name_H-M   'P 1'
#
loop_
_entity.id
_entity.type
_entity.pdbx_description
1 polymer ?
#
loop_
_entity_poly.entity_id
_entity_poly.type
_entity_poly.pdbx_seq_one_letter_code
_entity_poly.pdbx_strand_id
1 'polypeptide(L)'
;MPPMQWYDHYTVAMPEITDPQEVRYFPEVVTLEHNKAMMYYDTRQGPKWSMLTLHGGSVVTETSFAVPSLLAETATMCRLLKVGDTVLVYAYQKRDSGTVSYVYEYRLGDCTWNKLAVTGDTPPCRHSALMFALGDSSFVLAGGCELETGMHIPDAWLFDRERLVWTQLRDVPYGLGVYSVGITQGQASTILGGTGYRLCVDCDRCVIERERWVYCGRSDKQLFRVYASLGISYHLILLTEMVGKERDDPAICVLDTVSNDLIPCIPLPITCNTGCSATMLNPTTALVVSGTSTLVVDVLPEVLGPDIYSE
;
A
#
# COMPACT_ATOMS: atom_id res chain seq x y z
N MET A 1 -23.23 16.89 4.37
CA MET A 1 -22.35 16.97 5.55
C MET A 1 -21.14 17.80 5.15
N PRO A 2 -20.62 18.70 5.99
CA PRO A 2 -19.28 19.25 5.76
C PRO A 2 -18.25 18.09 5.74
N PRO A 3 -17.13 18.21 5.01
CA PRO A 3 -16.06 17.22 5.08
C PRO A 3 -15.54 17.07 6.52
N MET A 4 -15.23 15.85 6.92
CA MET A 4 -14.67 15.55 8.24
C MET A 4 -13.19 15.99 8.31
N GLN A 5 -12.81 16.69 9.37
CA GLN A 5 -11.40 16.87 9.72
C GLN A 5 -10.89 15.54 10.29
N TRP A 6 -9.77 15.03 9.77
CA TRP A 6 -9.23 13.73 10.18
C TRP A 6 -7.77 13.79 10.64
N TYR A 7 -7.12 14.93 10.44
CA TYR A 7 -5.78 15.23 10.92
C TYR A 7 -5.78 16.55 11.67
N ASP A 8 -4.89 16.71 12.64
CA ASP A 8 -4.69 17.97 13.36
C ASP A 8 -3.74 18.87 12.57
N HIS A 9 -2.58 18.32 12.23
CA HIS A 9 -1.54 19.00 11.47
C HIS A 9 -0.86 18.04 10.47
N TYR A 10 -0.18 18.63 9.50
CA TYR A 10 0.74 17.90 8.64
C TYR A 10 2.03 18.71 8.48
N THR A 11 3.13 18.00 8.28
CA THR A 11 4.44 18.58 7.98
C THR A 11 4.95 18.00 6.67
N VAL A 12 5.43 18.86 5.77
CA VAL A 12 6.15 18.39 4.58
C VAL A 12 7.52 17.90 5.06
N ALA A 13 7.85 16.65 4.74
CA ALA A 13 9.15 16.09 5.07
C ALA A 13 10.26 16.94 4.42
N MET A 14 11.44 16.91 5.05
CA MET A 14 12.59 17.73 4.70
C MET A 14 12.89 17.73 3.18
N PRO A 15 13.39 18.84 2.59
CA PRO A 15 13.62 18.95 1.15
C PRO A 15 14.53 17.87 0.57
N GLU A 16 15.43 17.31 1.37
CA GLU A 16 16.31 16.20 0.96
C GLU A 16 15.52 14.93 0.66
N ILE A 17 14.37 14.76 1.31
CA ILE A 17 13.40 13.71 1.02
C ILE A 17 12.52 14.19 -0.12
N THR A 18 12.00 15.41 -0.03
CA THR A 18 11.10 16.03 -1.00
C THR A 18 11.87 16.86 -2.04
N ASP A 19 12.54 16.20 -3.00
CA ASP A 19 13.14 16.88 -4.14
C ASP A 19 12.10 17.10 -5.26
N PRO A 20 11.65 18.34 -5.52
CA PRO A 20 10.65 18.60 -6.57
C PRO A 20 11.15 18.30 -7.99
N GLN A 21 12.47 18.20 -8.18
CA GLN A 21 13.07 17.83 -9.47
C GLN A 21 13.10 16.31 -9.66
N GLU A 22 13.02 15.55 -8.57
CA GLU A 22 12.98 14.10 -8.59
C GLU A 22 11.53 13.62 -8.61
N VAL A 23 11.08 13.20 -9.80
CA VAL A 23 9.80 12.52 -9.93
C VAL A 23 9.95 11.08 -9.47
N ARG A 24 9.25 10.73 -8.39
CA ARG A 24 9.11 9.35 -7.89
C ARG A 24 8.01 8.64 -8.66
N TYR A 25 8.31 7.48 -9.19
CA TYR A 25 7.35 6.61 -9.84
C TYR A 25 7.04 5.44 -8.91
N PHE A 26 5.75 5.18 -8.73
CA PHE A 26 5.26 4.02 -7.96
C PHE A 26 5.86 3.94 -6.55
N PRO A 27 5.76 5.02 -5.75
CA PRO A 27 6.26 4.97 -4.38
C PRO A 27 5.52 3.88 -3.60
N GLU A 28 6.28 3.12 -2.82
CA GLU A 28 5.79 2.13 -1.86
C GLU A 28 6.41 2.45 -0.51
N VAL A 29 5.60 2.47 0.54
CA VAL A 29 6.07 2.69 1.91
C VAL A 29 5.44 1.69 2.85
N VAL A 30 6.25 1.12 3.73
CA VAL A 30 5.79 0.17 4.74
C VAL A 30 6.39 0.52 6.09
N THR A 31 5.56 0.54 7.13
CA THR A 31 6.02 0.71 8.51
C THR A 31 6.87 -0.48 8.93
N LEU A 32 7.93 -0.22 9.71
CA LEU A 32 8.85 -1.25 10.22
C LEU A 32 8.64 -1.46 11.71
N GLU A 33 8.76 -0.38 12.46
CA GLU A 33 8.59 -0.30 13.90
C GLU A 33 8.17 1.13 14.25
N HIS A 34 8.00 1.42 15.53
CA HIS A 34 7.60 2.75 15.97
C HIS A 34 8.53 3.81 15.38
N ASN A 35 7.95 4.75 14.63
CA ASN A 35 8.65 5.86 13.98
C ASN A 35 9.62 5.48 12.87
N LYS A 36 9.55 4.26 12.30
CA LYS A 36 10.37 3.87 11.15
C LYS A 36 9.56 3.27 10.01
N ALA A 37 9.93 3.62 8.79
CA ALA A 37 9.38 3.03 7.58
C ALA A 37 10.48 2.71 6.57
N MET A 38 10.24 1.70 5.73
CA MET A 38 11.02 1.46 4.52
C MET A 38 10.25 2.04 3.33
N MET A 39 10.96 2.76 2.48
CA MET A 39 10.43 3.36 1.27
C MET A 39 11.19 2.83 0.06
N TYR A 40 10.43 2.54 -0.99
CA TYR A 40 10.89 2.20 -2.32
C TYR A 40 10.23 3.13 -3.34
N TYR A 41 10.95 3.53 -4.37
CA TYR A 41 10.37 4.20 -5.53
C TYR A 41 11.32 4.13 -6.73
N ASP A 42 10.76 4.23 -7.93
CA ASP A 42 11.55 4.36 -9.15
C ASP A 42 11.81 5.83 -9.49
N THR A 43 12.97 6.10 -10.08
CA THR A 43 13.35 7.41 -10.61
C THR A 43 13.84 7.25 -12.05
N ARG A 44 14.10 8.37 -12.74
CA ARG A 44 14.77 8.31 -14.05
C ARG A 44 16.17 7.73 -13.99
N GLN A 45 16.80 7.72 -12.81
CA GLN A 45 18.14 7.18 -12.59
C GLN A 45 18.13 5.72 -12.13
N GLY A 46 16.95 5.15 -11.87
CA GLY A 46 16.77 3.80 -11.35
C GLY A 46 16.03 3.76 -10.01
N PRO A 47 15.90 2.57 -9.42
CA PRO A 47 15.21 2.38 -8.15
C PRO A 47 15.98 3.03 -7.00
N LYS A 48 15.25 3.61 -6.06
CA LYS A 48 15.76 4.14 -4.80
C LYS A 48 15.11 3.45 -3.61
N TRP A 49 15.93 3.21 -2.60
CA TRP A 49 15.58 2.51 -1.39
C TRP A 49 16.09 3.27 -0.18
N SER A 50 15.18 3.47 0.78
CA SER A 50 15.44 4.39 1.87
C SER A 50 14.76 3.95 3.15
N MET A 51 15.45 4.13 4.26
CA MET A 51 14.86 4.06 5.60
C MET A 51 14.45 5.46 6.03
N LEU A 52 13.20 5.61 6.42
CA LEU A 52 12.63 6.84 6.94
C LEU A 52 12.49 6.70 8.45
N THR A 53 13.04 7.66 9.19
CA THR A 53 12.92 7.71 10.66
C THR A 53 12.30 9.03 11.09
N LEU A 54 11.23 8.97 11.87
CA LEU A 54 10.57 10.12 12.46
C LEU A 54 11.21 10.49 13.79
N HIS A 55 11.59 11.76 13.95
CA HIS A 55 12.19 12.35 15.14
C HIS A 55 11.32 13.49 15.64
N GLY A 56 11.12 13.56 16.95
CA GLY A 56 10.41 14.67 17.59
C GLY A 56 8.98 14.89 17.08
N GLY A 57 8.33 13.86 16.53
CA GLY A 57 6.96 13.90 16.03
C GLY A 57 6.76 14.47 14.63
N SER A 58 7.73 15.21 14.07
CA SER A 58 7.51 15.92 12.78
C SER A 58 8.68 15.90 11.80
N VAL A 59 9.89 15.52 12.24
CA VAL A 59 11.08 15.52 11.38
C VAL A 59 11.35 14.13 10.87
N VAL A 60 11.25 13.91 9.56
CA VAL A 60 11.67 12.64 8.95
C VAL A 60 13.08 12.80 8.40
N THR A 61 13.96 11.86 8.76
CA THR A 61 15.28 11.71 8.15
C THR A 61 15.30 10.49 7.24
N GLU A 62 16.03 10.59 6.14
CA GLU A 62 16.26 9.51 5.20
C GLU A 62 17.66 8.92 5.37
N THR A 63 17.77 7.60 5.40
CA THR A 63 19.04 6.89 5.48
C THR A 63 19.07 5.80 4.42
N SER A 64 20.12 5.80 3.60
CA SER A 64 20.36 4.72 2.65
C SER A 64 20.84 3.47 3.37
N PHE A 65 20.57 2.31 2.78
CA PHE A 65 21.01 1.03 3.32
C PHE A 65 21.40 0.10 2.18
N ALA A 66 22.12 -0.98 2.51
CA ALA A 66 22.53 -1.96 1.52
C ALA A 66 21.29 -2.73 1.02
N VAL A 67 21.17 -2.82 -0.30
CA VAL A 67 20.08 -3.51 -1.00
C VAL A 67 20.67 -4.54 -1.95
N PRO A 68 20.07 -5.74 -2.09
CA PRO A 68 20.51 -6.74 -3.06
C PRO A 68 20.64 -6.14 -4.46
N SER A 69 21.69 -6.49 -5.19
CA SER A 69 21.96 -5.91 -6.51
C SER A 69 20.77 -6.03 -7.46
N LEU A 70 20.07 -7.17 -7.44
CA LEU A 70 18.87 -7.41 -8.25
C LEU A 70 17.71 -6.44 -7.93
N LEU A 71 17.60 -5.94 -6.70
CA LEU A 71 16.60 -4.93 -6.31
C LEU A 71 17.08 -3.49 -6.56
N ALA A 72 18.39 -3.31 -6.73
CA ALA A 72 19.01 -2.03 -7.07
C ALA A 72 19.16 -1.83 -8.60
N GLU A 73 18.92 -2.87 -9.40
CA GLU A 73 18.96 -2.83 -10.86
C GLU A 73 17.70 -2.18 -11.45
N THR A 74 17.88 -1.48 -12.58
CA THR A 74 16.81 -0.76 -13.29
C THR A 74 15.66 -1.69 -13.72
N ALA A 75 14.43 -1.17 -13.66
CA ALA A 75 13.19 -1.85 -14.05
C ALA A 75 12.74 -3.01 -13.13
N THR A 76 13.14 -2.97 -11.87
CA THR A 76 12.42 -3.70 -10.83
C THR A 76 11.18 -2.88 -10.46
N MET A 77 10.02 -3.50 -10.23
CA MET A 77 8.98 -2.84 -9.43
C MET A 77 8.65 -3.74 -8.26
N CYS A 78 8.41 -3.12 -7.11
CA CYS A 78 8.27 -3.83 -5.85
C CYS A 78 6.86 -3.67 -5.27
N ARG A 79 6.45 -4.67 -4.51
CA ARG A 79 5.45 -4.55 -3.46
C ARG A 79 6.12 -4.82 -2.14
N LEU A 80 5.78 -4.02 -1.14
CA LEU A 80 6.29 -4.15 0.22
C LEU A 80 5.16 -4.61 1.13
N LEU A 81 5.46 -5.54 2.03
CA LEU A 81 4.53 -5.99 3.07
C LEU A 81 5.32 -6.31 4.33
N LYS A 82 4.96 -5.71 5.45
CA LYS A 82 5.51 -6.11 6.75
C LYS A 82 4.74 -7.33 7.25
N VAL A 83 5.47 -8.36 7.68
CA VAL A 83 4.96 -9.58 8.32
C VAL A 83 5.86 -9.88 9.52
N GLY A 84 5.31 -9.80 10.74
CA GLY A 84 6.07 -9.95 11.98
C GLY A 84 7.29 -9.01 12.04
N ASP A 85 8.48 -9.60 12.19
CA ASP A 85 9.79 -8.94 12.26
C ASP A 85 10.49 -8.82 10.89
N THR A 86 9.73 -8.98 9.80
CA THR A 86 10.28 -8.97 8.44
C THR A 86 9.48 -8.07 7.50
N VAL A 87 10.17 -7.56 6.48
CA VAL A 87 9.54 -6.97 5.30
C VAL A 87 9.72 -7.93 4.14
N LEU A 88 8.60 -8.39 3.60
CA LEU A 88 8.55 -9.15 2.36
C LEU A 88 8.50 -8.19 1.19
N VAL A 89 9.34 -8.48 0.20
CA VAL A 89 9.43 -7.74 -1.05
C VAL A 89 9.10 -8.71 -2.19
N TYR A 90 7.94 -8.51 -2.80
CA TYR A 90 7.65 -9.14 -4.09
C TYR A 90 8.16 -8.20 -5.18
N ALA A 91 9.22 -8.61 -5.85
CA ALA A 91 9.87 -7.87 -6.91
C ALA A 91 9.72 -8.63 -8.22
N TYR A 92 9.71 -7.92 -9.34
CA TYR A 92 9.88 -8.56 -10.64
C TYR A 92 10.76 -7.71 -11.53
N GLN A 93 11.43 -8.38 -12.47
CA GLN A 93 12.40 -7.77 -13.37
C GLN A 93 12.10 -8.21 -14.80
N LYS A 94 12.01 -7.25 -15.72
CA LYS A 94 11.95 -7.55 -17.15
C LYS A 94 13.35 -7.92 -17.65
N ARG A 95 13.49 -9.07 -18.29
CA ARG A 95 14.72 -9.51 -18.97
C ARG A 95 14.44 -9.78 -20.44
N ASP A 96 15.49 -9.85 -21.25
CA ASP A 96 15.38 -10.20 -22.67
C ASP A 96 14.72 -11.59 -22.88
N SER A 97 14.92 -12.50 -21.92
CA SER A 97 14.34 -13.85 -21.93
C SER A 97 12.91 -13.93 -21.36
N GLY A 98 12.31 -12.80 -21.01
CA GLY A 98 11.01 -12.71 -20.33
C GLY A 98 11.11 -12.09 -18.93
N THR A 99 9.97 -11.96 -18.26
CA THR A 99 9.90 -11.35 -16.93
C THR A 99 10.02 -12.42 -15.85
N VAL A 100 10.81 -12.14 -14.81
CA VAL A 100 11.01 -13.05 -13.67
C VAL A 100 10.62 -12.34 -12.38
N SER A 101 9.90 -13.02 -11.50
CA SER A 101 9.57 -12.54 -10.16
C SER A 101 10.47 -13.16 -9.08
N TYR A 102 10.64 -12.43 -7.99
CA TYR A 102 11.45 -12.79 -6.83
C TYR A 102 10.72 -12.41 -5.56
N VAL A 103 10.92 -13.21 -4.51
CA VAL A 103 10.53 -12.86 -3.15
C VAL A 103 11.80 -12.67 -2.33
N TYR A 104 11.96 -11.48 -1.77
CA TYR A 104 12.99 -11.19 -0.78
C TYR A 104 12.36 -10.99 0.59
N GLU A 105 13.13 -11.29 1.61
CA GLU A 105 12.83 -11.01 3.00
C GLU A 105 13.93 -10.09 3.53
N TYR A 106 13.52 -8.97 4.13
CA TYR A 106 14.40 -8.12 4.93
C TYR A 106 14.07 -8.32 6.40
N ARG A 107 15.04 -8.80 7.18
CA ARG A 107 14.88 -9.04 8.62
C ARG A 107 15.22 -7.79 9.41
N LEU A 108 14.31 -7.37 10.28
CA LEU A 108 14.46 -6.14 11.06
C LEU A 108 15.47 -6.29 12.20
N GLY A 109 15.60 -7.50 12.77
CA GLY A 109 16.46 -7.73 13.93
C GLY A 109 17.96 -7.60 13.65
N ASP A 110 18.41 -8.02 12.46
CA ASP A 110 19.82 -7.98 12.04
C ASP A 110 20.07 -7.15 10.78
N CYS A 111 19.02 -6.51 10.23
CA CYS A 111 19.08 -5.69 9.03
C CYS A 111 19.60 -6.46 7.80
N THR A 112 19.33 -7.76 7.70
CA THR A 112 19.82 -8.61 6.62
C THR A 112 18.77 -8.87 5.55
N TRP A 113 19.24 -9.07 4.32
CA TRP A 113 18.42 -9.50 3.19
C TRP A 113 18.59 -10.99 2.94
N ASN A 114 17.49 -11.67 2.67
CA ASN A 114 17.46 -13.06 2.22
C ASN A 114 16.60 -13.19 0.96
N LYS A 115 17.12 -13.87 -0.06
CA LYS A 115 16.32 -14.24 -1.23
C LYS A 115 15.64 -15.57 -0.95
N LEU A 116 14.32 -15.61 -0.97
CA LEU A 116 13.58 -16.84 -0.71
C LEU A 116 13.70 -17.79 -1.91
N ALA A 117 14.08 -19.04 -1.63
CA ALA A 117 14.18 -20.11 -2.62
C ALA A 117 12.79 -20.72 -2.84
N VAL A 118 11.96 -20.02 -3.59
CA VAL A 118 10.60 -20.47 -3.94
C VAL A 118 10.67 -21.70 -4.84
N THR A 119 9.82 -22.69 -4.58
CA THR A 119 9.71 -23.92 -5.40
C THR A 119 8.31 -24.09 -5.98
N GLY A 120 8.21 -24.86 -7.06
CA GLY A 120 6.93 -25.16 -7.72
C GLY A 120 6.46 -24.04 -8.65
N ASP A 121 5.14 -23.96 -8.83
CA ASP A 121 4.50 -22.91 -9.62
C ASP A 121 4.61 -21.57 -8.91
N THR A 122 4.74 -20.50 -9.68
CA THR A 122 4.85 -19.12 -9.17
C THR A 122 3.86 -18.21 -9.87
N PRO A 123 3.33 -17.18 -9.20
CA PRO A 123 2.47 -16.20 -9.85
C PRO A 123 3.19 -15.55 -11.03
N PRO A 124 2.47 -15.27 -12.14
CA PRO A 124 3.02 -14.47 -13.22
C PRO A 124 3.45 -13.09 -12.72
N CYS A 125 4.44 -12.53 -13.41
CA CYS A 125 4.92 -11.18 -13.13
C CYS A 125 3.80 -10.16 -13.36
N ARG A 126 3.66 -9.24 -12.41
CA ARG A 126 2.51 -8.33 -12.35
C ARG A 126 2.90 -7.04 -11.68
N HIS A 127 2.45 -5.94 -12.24
CA HIS A 127 2.50 -4.64 -11.57
C HIS A 127 1.15 -4.35 -10.93
N SER A 128 1.15 -3.42 -9.96
CA SER A 128 -0.10 -3.03 -9.29
C SER A 128 -0.85 -4.23 -8.70
N ALA A 129 -0.15 -5.22 -8.15
CA ALA A 129 -0.82 -6.31 -7.45
C ALA A 129 -1.20 -5.88 -6.04
N LEU A 130 -2.29 -6.45 -5.54
CA LEU A 130 -2.62 -6.43 -4.13
C LEU A 130 -1.71 -7.41 -3.38
N MET A 131 -1.13 -6.96 -2.27
CA MET A 131 -0.35 -7.80 -1.37
C MET A 131 -0.77 -7.55 0.08
N PHE A 132 -1.14 -8.61 0.82
CA PHE A 132 -1.53 -8.49 2.24
C PHE A 132 -1.19 -9.75 3.03
N ALA A 133 -0.91 -9.56 4.32
CA ALA A 133 -0.52 -10.64 5.23
C ALA A 133 -1.73 -11.46 5.70
N LEU A 134 -1.51 -12.74 5.92
CA LEU A 134 -2.42 -13.66 6.62
C LEU A 134 -1.68 -14.24 7.83
N GLY A 135 -1.83 -13.58 8.97
CA GLY A 135 -0.99 -13.85 10.14
C GLY A 135 0.49 -13.57 9.86
N ASP A 136 1.37 -14.33 10.51
CA ASP A 136 2.82 -14.13 10.46
C ASP A 136 3.56 -15.06 9.46
N SER A 137 2.85 -16.05 8.92
CA SER A 137 3.44 -17.14 8.12
C SER A 137 3.04 -17.13 6.65
N SER A 138 2.05 -16.33 6.26
CA SER A 138 1.52 -16.38 4.90
C SER A 138 1.13 -15.00 4.39
N PHE A 139 1.07 -14.83 3.08
CA PHE A 139 0.53 -13.63 2.45
C PHE A 139 -0.13 -13.96 1.13
N VAL A 140 -1.04 -13.08 0.70
CA VAL A 140 -1.75 -13.21 -0.58
C VAL A 140 -1.23 -12.17 -1.54
N LEU A 141 -1.04 -12.60 -2.79
CA LEU A 141 -0.80 -11.75 -3.94
C LEU A 141 -2.00 -11.92 -4.90
N ALA A 142 -2.71 -10.84 -5.20
CA ALA A 142 -3.93 -10.94 -6.01
C ALA A 142 -4.04 -9.83 -7.05
N GLY A 143 -4.60 -10.15 -8.20
CA GLY A 143 -4.92 -9.15 -9.21
C GLY A 143 -3.68 -8.57 -9.89
N GLY A 144 -3.83 -7.33 -10.35
CA GLY A 144 -2.78 -6.54 -10.98
C GLY A 144 -2.85 -6.56 -12.50
N CYS A 145 -1.77 -6.16 -13.15
CA CYS A 145 -1.70 -6.08 -14.61
C CYS A 145 -0.38 -6.65 -15.13
N GLU A 146 -0.43 -7.23 -16.33
CA GLU A 146 0.74 -7.61 -17.11
C GLU A 146 1.53 -6.35 -17.52
N LEU A 147 2.85 -6.44 -17.44
CA LEU A 147 3.72 -5.29 -17.73
C LEU A 147 3.68 -4.85 -19.19
N GLU A 148 3.59 -5.80 -20.13
CA GLU A 148 3.74 -5.50 -21.56
C GLU A 148 2.44 -5.03 -22.20
N THR A 149 1.34 -5.66 -21.81
CA THR A 149 0.03 -5.45 -22.41
C THR A 149 -0.85 -4.52 -21.57
N GLY A 150 -0.52 -4.34 -20.28
CA GLY A 150 -1.39 -3.69 -19.30
C GLY A 150 -2.67 -4.48 -19.00
N MET A 151 -2.81 -5.71 -19.53
CA MET A 151 -4.00 -6.52 -19.32
C MET A 151 -4.13 -6.93 -17.87
N HIS A 152 -5.36 -6.91 -17.37
CA HIS A 152 -5.69 -7.32 -16.01
C HIS A 152 -5.40 -8.81 -15.81
N ILE A 153 -4.77 -9.14 -14.68
CA ILE A 153 -4.51 -10.50 -14.25
C ILE A 153 -5.53 -10.82 -13.15
N PRO A 154 -6.48 -11.75 -13.36
CA PRO A 154 -7.55 -11.99 -12.40
C PRO A 154 -7.18 -13.03 -11.34
N ASP A 155 -6.04 -13.69 -11.41
CA ASP A 155 -5.71 -14.75 -10.45
C ASP A 155 -5.35 -14.19 -9.05
N ALA A 156 -5.35 -15.08 -8.08
CA ALA A 156 -4.83 -14.84 -6.74
C ALA A 156 -3.96 -16.02 -6.30
N TRP A 157 -2.99 -15.72 -5.45
CA TRP A 157 -1.98 -16.68 -5.02
C TRP A 157 -1.69 -16.51 -3.53
N LEU A 158 -1.64 -17.62 -2.81
CA LEU A 158 -1.22 -17.68 -1.41
C LEU A 158 0.23 -18.13 -1.35
N PHE A 159 1.10 -17.35 -0.70
CA PHE A 159 2.45 -17.77 -0.37
C PHE A 159 2.48 -18.31 1.06
N ASP A 160 2.93 -19.55 1.20
CA ASP A 160 3.27 -20.16 2.49
C ASP A 160 4.77 -19.95 2.75
N ARG A 161 5.11 -19.14 3.77
CA ARG A 161 6.49 -18.78 4.10
C ARG A 161 7.26 -19.92 4.75
N GLU A 162 6.58 -20.85 5.43
CA GLU A 162 7.23 -21.99 6.06
C GLU A 162 7.65 -23.02 5.00
N ARG A 163 6.78 -23.24 4.01
CA ARG A 163 7.01 -24.21 2.94
C ARG A 163 7.71 -23.61 1.71
N LEU A 164 7.74 -22.28 1.59
CA LEU A 164 8.30 -21.55 0.44
C LEU A 164 7.66 -21.96 -0.89
N VAL A 165 6.33 -22.14 -0.88
CA VAL A 165 5.54 -22.53 -2.05
C VAL A 165 4.38 -21.56 -2.24
N TRP A 166 4.02 -21.35 -3.50
CA TRP A 166 2.78 -20.67 -3.85
C TRP A 166 1.67 -21.68 -4.10
N THR A 167 0.46 -21.33 -3.68
CA THR A 167 -0.77 -22.05 -4.01
C THR A 167 -1.69 -21.10 -4.77
N GLN A 168 -2.08 -21.47 -5.98
CA GLN A 168 -3.06 -20.69 -6.74
C GLN A 168 -4.43 -20.79 -6.05
N LEU A 169 -5.02 -19.63 -5.78
CA LEU A 169 -6.37 -19.49 -5.25
C LEU A 169 -7.37 -19.26 -6.38
N ARG A 170 -8.65 -19.10 -6.02
CA ARG A 170 -9.68 -18.69 -6.97
C ARG A 170 -9.39 -17.26 -7.48
N ASP A 171 -9.70 -17.05 -8.76
CA ASP A 171 -9.67 -15.74 -9.40
C ASP A 171 -10.51 -14.69 -8.64
N VAL A 172 -9.99 -13.47 -8.63
CA VAL A 172 -10.62 -12.27 -8.12
C VAL A 172 -11.43 -11.55 -9.20
N PRO A 173 -12.46 -10.77 -8.82
CA PRO A 173 -13.21 -9.93 -9.75
C PRO A 173 -12.32 -9.08 -10.64
N TYR A 174 -12.75 -8.87 -11.87
CA TYR A 174 -12.05 -8.01 -12.82
C TYR A 174 -11.82 -6.61 -12.24
N GLY A 175 -10.59 -6.10 -12.40
CA GLY A 175 -10.17 -4.80 -11.88
C GLY A 175 -9.55 -4.84 -10.47
N LEU A 176 -9.64 -5.95 -9.74
CA LEU A 176 -9.00 -6.11 -8.43
C LEU A 176 -7.48 -6.09 -8.61
N GLY A 177 -6.78 -5.27 -7.80
CA GLY A 177 -5.33 -5.03 -7.86
C GLY A 177 -4.94 -3.67 -8.45
N VAL A 178 -5.56 -3.21 -9.54
CA VAL A 178 -5.15 -1.96 -10.22
C VAL A 178 -5.35 -0.71 -9.33
N TYR A 179 -6.25 -0.80 -8.35
CA TYR A 179 -6.65 0.27 -7.44
C TYR A 179 -6.50 -0.22 -5.99
N SER A 180 -5.79 0.57 -5.17
CA SER A 180 -5.32 0.23 -3.83
C SER A 180 -6.42 -0.23 -2.87
N VAL A 181 -6.01 -0.92 -1.82
CA VAL A 181 -6.83 -1.69 -0.89
C VAL A 181 -6.56 -1.23 0.53
N GLY A 182 -7.59 -1.04 1.34
CA GLY A 182 -7.46 -0.93 2.79
C GLY A 182 -7.29 -2.31 3.40
N ILE A 183 -6.16 -2.55 4.07
CA ILE A 183 -5.89 -3.83 4.75
C ILE A 183 -6.20 -3.63 6.23
N THR A 184 -7.04 -4.50 6.80
CA THR A 184 -7.32 -4.56 8.24
C THR A 184 -7.18 -6.02 8.70
N GLN A 185 -6.39 -6.25 9.77
CA GLN A 185 -6.32 -7.52 10.52
C GLN A 185 -6.52 -8.83 9.70
N GLY A 186 -5.64 -9.10 8.72
CA GLY A 186 -5.70 -10.35 7.93
C GLY A 186 -6.78 -10.38 6.85
N GLN A 187 -7.44 -9.25 6.59
CA GLN A 187 -8.41 -9.07 5.51
C GLN A 187 -8.02 -7.86 4.65
N ALA A 188 -8.40 -7.92 3.38
CA ALA A 188 -8.17 -6.87 2.41
C ALA A 188 -9.52 -6.36 1.88
N SER A 189 -9.85 -5.10 2.17
CA SER A 189 -11.03 -4.42 1.63
C SER A 189 -10.63 -3.51 0.47
N THR A 190 -11.10 -3.81 -0.73
CA THR A 190 -10.84 -3.02 -1.94
C THR A 190 -12.08 -2.27 -2.39
N ILE A 191 -11.88 -1.14 -3.08
CA ILE A 191 -12.96 -0.42 -3.76
C ILE A 191 -12.63 -0.34 -5.26
N LEU A 192 -13.56 -0.82 -6.09
CA LEU A 192 -13.47 -0.84 -7.55
C LEU A 192 -14.72 -0.19 -8.16
N GLY A 193 -14.57 1.00 -8.76
CA GLY A 193 -15.65 1.67 -9.51
C GLY A 193 -16.93 1.86 -8.69
N GLY A 194 -16.81 2.28 -7.43
CA GLY A 194 -17.94 2.48 -6.52
C GLY A 194 -18.59 1.21 -5.95
N THR A 195 -18.11 0.01 -6.32
CA THR A 195 -18.41 -1.24 -5.61
C THR A 195 -17.18 -1.65 -4.84
N GLY A 196 -17.28 -1.97 -3.56
CA GLY A 196 -16.14 -2.59 -2.88
C GLY A 196 -16.33 -4.06 -2.65
N TYR A 197 -15.20 -4.70 -2.40
CA TYR A 197 -15.09 -6.12 -2.21
C TYR A 197 -14.23 -6.34 -0.98
N ARG A 198 -14.66 -7.27 -0.13
CA ARG A 198 -13.84 -7.80 0.94
C ARG A 198 -13.22 -9.09 0.46
N LEU A 199 -11.92 -9.16 0.63
CA LEU A 199 -11.10 -10.31 0.33
C LEU A 199 -10.60 -10.88 1.65
N CYS A 200 -10.98 -12.10 1.95
CA CYS A 200 -10.45 -12.85 3.07
C CYS A 200 -10.04 -14.25 2.61
N VAL A 201 -9.21 -14.92 3.41
CA VAL A 201 -8.89 -16.32 3.20
C VAL A 201 -9.48 -17.14 4.33
N ASP A 202 -10.31 -18.10 3.98
CA ASP A 202 -10.93 -19.06 4.89
C ASP A 202 -10.58 -20.47 4.43
N CYS A 203 -9.92 -21.25 5.30
CA CYS A 203 -9.51 -22.63 5.04
C CYS A 203 -8.81 -22.82 3.67
N ASP A 204 -7.77 -22.02 3.40
CA ASP A 204 -7.02 -21.99 2.13
C ASP A 204 -7.84 -21.60 0.89
N ARG A 205 -9.03 -21.04 1.07
CA ARG A 205 -9.86 -20.54 0.00
C ARG A 205 -9.98 -19.04 0.08
N CYS A 206 -9.76 -18.39 -1.06
CA CYS A 206 -10.08 -16.99 -1.23
C CYS A 206 -11.60 -16.81 -1.22
N VAL A 207 -12.10 -16.12 -0.20
CA VAL A 207 -13.50 -15.73 -0.07
C VAL A 207 -13.60 -14.26 -0.46
N ILE A 208 -14.51 -13.99 -1.39
CA ILE A 208 -14.71 -12.67 -1.96
C ILE A 208 -16.15 -12.28 -1.71
N GLU A 209 -16.35 -11.32 -0.82
CA GLU A 209 -17.66 -10.79 -0.48
C GLU A 209 -17.84 -9.45 -1.16
N ARG A 210 -18.95 -9.29 -1.89
CA ARG A 210 -19.30 -7.99 -2.46
C ARG A 210 -19.88 -7.12 -1.35
N GLU A 211 -19.23 -6.00 -1.09
CA GLU A 211 -19.66 -5.03 -0.09
C GLU A 211 -20.39 -3.88 -0.78
N ARG A 212 -21.53 -3.49 -0.21
CA ARG A 212 -22.24 -2.28 -0.61
C ARG A 212 -21.88 -1.19 0.37
N TRP A 213 -21.15 -0.20 -0.11
CA TRP A 213 -20.78 0.98 0.66
C TRP A 213 -21.78 2.10 0.39
N VAL A 214 -22.01 2.91 1.40
CA VAL A 214 -22.87 4.08 1.28
C VAL A 214 -22.00 5.33 1.33
N TYR A 215 -21.98 6.09 0.23
CA TYR A 215 -21.30 7.38 0.22
C TYR A 215 -22.15 8.40 1.00
N CYS A 216 -21.65 8.87 2.14
CA CYS A 216 -22.40 9.79 3.02
C CYS A 216 -22.37 11.26 2.54
N GLY A 217 -21.80 11.53 1.36
CA GLY A 217 -21.78 12.86 0.77
C GLY A 217 -23.08 13.22 0.04
N ARG A 218 -23.36 14.53 -0.09
CA ARG A 218 -24.56 15.06 -0.78
C ARG A 218 -24.54 14.93 -2.31
N SER A 219 -23.60 14.19 -2.88
CA SER A 219 -23.38 14.14 -4.33
C SER A 219 -23.32 12.70 -4.80
N ASP A 220 -23.92 12.41 -5.96
CA ASP A 220 -23.88 11.12 -6.69
C ASP A 220 -22.48 10.74 -7.21
N LYS A 221 -21.42 11.23 -6.56
CA LYS A 221 -20.05 11.03 -7.00
C LYS A 221 -19.63 9.60 -6.69
N GLN A 222 -19.16 8.92 -7.72
CA GLN A 222 -18.57 7.59 -7.60
C GLN A 222 -17.07 7.71 -7.37
N LEU A 223 -16.53 6.85 -6.50
CA LEU A 223 -15.09 6.61 -6.40
C LEU A 223 -14.61 5.98 -7.70
N PHE A 224 -13.56 6.55 -8.29
CA PHE A 224 -12.93 6.01 -9.48
C PHE A 224 -11.80 5.05 -9.12
N ARG A 225 -10.89 5.51 -8.26
CA ARG A 225 -9.63 4.82 -7.94
C ARG A 225 -9.23 5.11 -6.50
N VAL A 226 -8.62 4.15 -5.83
CA VAL A 226 -7.88 4.36 -4.58
C VAL A 226 -6.40 4.30 -4.91
N TYR A 227 -5.63 5.31 -4.51
CA TYR A 227 -4.20 5.37 -4.69
C TYR A 227 -3.45 4.74 -3.50
N ALA A 228 -3.87 5.06 -2.28
CA ALA A 228 -3.31 4.53 -1.04
C ALA A 228 -4.40 4.39 0.02
N SER A 229 -4.12 3.60 1.05
CA SER A 229 -4.98 3.43 2.21
C SER A 229 -4.16 3.43 3.51
N LEU A 230 -4.81 3.78 4.61
CA LEU A 230 -4.29 3.66 5.97
C LEU A 230 -5.30 2.90 6.81
N GLY A 231 -4.91 1.75 7.36
CA GLY A 231 -5.72 1.04 8.34
C GLY A 231 -5.49 1.58 9.74
N ILE A 232 -6.56 2.03 10.39
CA ILE A 232 -6.54 2.60 11.74
C ILE A 232 -7.76 2.06 12.47
N SER A 233 -7.56 1.13 13.40
CA SER A 233 -8.65 0.51 14.16
C SER A 233 -9.76 -0.02 13.21
N TYR A 234 -11.00 0.43 13.38
CA TYR A 234 -12.14 0.09 12.52
C TYR A 234 -12.33 1.02 11.32
N HIS A 235 -11.39 1.94 11.08
CA HIS A 235 -11.42 2.89 9.98
C HIS A 235 -10.36 2.59 8.93
N LEU A 236 -10.69 2.86 7.67
CA LEU A 236 -9.74 2.92 6.58
C LEU A 236 -9.73 4.34 6.02
N ILE A 237 -8.60 5.03 6.11
CA ILE A 237 -8.43 6.32 5.42
C ILE A 237 -7.98 6.04 4.01
N LEU A 238 -8.72 6.56 3.03
CA LEU A 238 -8.52 6.27 1.62
C LEU A 238 -8.10 7.56 0.90
N LEU A 239 -6.98 7.49 0.18
CA LEU A 239 -6.57 8.52 -0.76
C LEU A 239 -7.08 8.10 -2.14
N THR A 240 -7.97 8.88 -2.72
CA THR A 240 -8.81 8.43 -3.83
C THR A 240 -8.91 9.46 -4.96
N GLU A 241 -9.21 8.97 -6.16
CA GLU A 241 -9.66 9.77 -7.30
C GLU A 241 -11.18 9.67 -7.41
N MET A 242 -11.87 10.81 -7.52
CA MET A 242 -13.31 10.86 -7.75
C MET A 242 -13.60 11.02 -9.23
N VAL A 243 -14.64 10.35 -9.74
CA VAL A 243 -15.10 10.55 -11.13
C VAL A 243 -15.42 12.04 -11.35
N GLY A 244 -14.84 12.62 -12.41
CA GLY A 244 -15.13 13.99 -12.84
C GLY A 244 -14.39 15.10 -12.08
N LYS A 245 -13.40 14.78 -11.24
CA LYS A 245 -12.41 15.76 -10.76
C LYS A 245 -11.23 15.85 -11.72
N GLU A 246 -10.56 17.01 -11.76
CA GLU A 246 -9.25 17.13 -12.39
C GLU A 246 -8.25 16.18 -11.69
N ARG A 247 -7.33 15.59 -12.47
CA ARG A 247 -6.50 14.44 -12.08
C ARG A 247 -5.56 14.69 -10.88
N ASP A 248 -5.41 15.92 -10.42
CA ASP A 248 -4.29 16.30 -9.57
C ASP A 248 -4.63 16.43 -8.07
N ASP A 249 -5.91 16.48 -7.69
CA ASP A 249 -6.35 16.65 -6.29
C ASP A 249 -7.06 15.39 -5.74
N PRO A 250 -6.33 14.49 -5.05
CA PRO A 250 -6.94 13.31 -4.46
C PRO A 250 -8.01 13.71 -3.44
N ALA A 251 -9.18 13.10 -3.55
CA ALA A 251 -10.17 13.15 -2.48
C ALA A 251 -9.75 12.19 -1.37
N ILE A 252 -9.90 12.64 -0.13
CA ILE A 252 -9.68 11.78 1.03
C ILE A 252 -11.04 11.40 1.62
N CYS A 253 -11.19 10.14 1.97
CA CYS A 253 -12.38 9.63 2.62
C CYS A 253 -12.00 8.71 3.77
N VAL A 254 -12.79 8.71 4.82
CA VAL A 254 -12.74 7.68 5.86
C VAL A 254 -13.83 6.68 5.55
N LEU A 255 -13.45 5.40 5.53
CA LEU A 255 -14.35 4.29 5.44
C LEU A 255 -14.52 3.69 6.82
N ASP A 256 -15.72 3.81 7.37
CA ASP A 256 -16.12 3.09 8.58
C ASP A 256 -16.46 1.65 8.19
N THR A 257 -15.64 0.71 8.65
CA THR A 257 -15.80 -0.72 8.30
C THR A 257 -16.93 -1.40 9.04
N VAL A 258 -17.49 -0.78 10.08
CA VAL A 258 -18.63 -1.28 10.85
C VAL A 258 -19.93 -0.89 10.16
N SER A 259 -20.09 0.38 9.80
CA SER A 259 -21.30 0.86 9.14
C SER A 259 -21.26 0.75 7.61
N ASN A 260 -20.08 0.50 7.04
CA ASN A 260 -19.81 0.58 5.59
C ASN A 260 -20.11 1.97 4.99
N ASP A 261 -19.92 3.01 5.80
CA ASP A 261 -20.08 4.40 5.40
C ASP A 261 -18.77 4.98 4.86
N LEU A 262 -18.85 5.63 3.70
CA LEU A 262 -17.75 6.42 3.16
C LEU A 262 -17.97 7.91 3.47
N ILE A 263 -17.15 8.43 4.36
CA ILE A 263 -17.22 9.79 4.90
C ILE A 263 -16.19 10.68 4.21
N PRO A 264 -16.61 11.71 3.44
CA PRO A 264 -15.68 12.64 2.81
C PRO A 264 -14.88 13.42 3.85
N CYS A 265 -13.58 13.55 3.61
CA CYS A 265 -12.64 14.18 4.52
C CYS A 265 -11.99 15.42 3.89
N ILE A 266 -11.43 16.26 4.75
CA ILE A 266 -10.59 17.39 4.32
C ILE A 266 -9.35 16.82 3.61
N PRO A 267 -9.04 17.27 2.38
CA PRO A 267 -7.92 16.74 1.61
C PRO A 267 -6.57 17.12 2.23
N LEU A 268 -5.54 16.36 1.86
CA LEU A 268 -4.14 16.74 2.07
C LEU A 268 -3.64 17.50 0.84
N PRO A 269 -2.69 18.45 1.01
CA PRO A 269 -2.09 19.16 -0.11
C PRO A 269 -1.03 18.28 -0.79
N ILE A 270 -1.46 17.18 -1.39
CA ILE A 270 -0.59 16.21 -2.05
C ILE A 270 -1.12 15.87 -3.44
N THR A 271 -0.23 15.78 -4.42
CA THR A 271 -0.55 15.35 -5.78
C THR A 271 -0.16 13.89 -5.96
N CYS A 272 -1.00 13.09 -6.63
CA CYS A 272 -0.83 11.63 -6.75
C CYS A 272 -0.59 11.13 -8.19
N ASN A 273 -0.09 12.01 -9.07
CA ASN A 273 -0.06 11.78 -10.52
C ASN A 273 0.75 10.54 -10.95
N THR A 274 1.78 10.19 -10.19
CA THR A 274 2.65 9.02 -10.43
C THR A 274 2.46 7.91 -9.39
N GLY A 275 1.36 7.98 -8.63
CA GLY A 275 1.02 7.11 -7.51
C GLY A 275 1.24 7.79 -6.16
N CYS A 276 0.69 7.14 -5.14
CA CYS A 276 1.04 7.42 -3.75
C CYS A 276 0.98 6.13 -2.94
N SER A 277 1.65 6.13 -1.80
CA SER A 277 1.58 5.07 -0.80
C SER A 277 1.55 5.72 0.58
N ALA A 278 0.96 5.03 1.55
CA ALA A 278 0.78 5.58 2.88
C ALA A 278 0.93 4.47 3.92
N THR A 279 1.46 4.80 5.10
CA THR A 279 1.59 3.86 6.22
C THR A 279 1.51 4.58 7.56
N MET A 280 1.08 3.89 8.62
CA MET A 280 1.12 4.42 9.99
C MET A 280 2.52 4.20 10.57
N LEU A 281 3.20 5.26 11.01
CA LEU A 281 4.50 5.16 11.69
C LEU A 281 4.37 4.82 13.16
N ASN A 282 3.29 5.31 13.77
CA ASN A 282 2.87 5.04 15.14
C ASN A 282 1.33 5.21 15.21
N PRO A 283 0.67 5.00 16.35
CA PRO A 283 -0.78 5.08 16.42
C PRO A 283 -1.38 6.44 16.03
N THR A 284 -0.63 7.54 16.14
CA THR A 284 -1.12 8.90 15.89
C THR A 284 -0.55 9.56 14.65
N THR A 285 0.50 9.00 14.04
CA THR A 285 1.23 9.65 12.96
C THR A 285 1.29 8.74 11.73
N ALA A 286 0.74 9.24 10.63
CA ALA A 286 0.82 8.63 9.32
C ALA A 286 1.92 9.28 8.47
N LEU A 287 2.46 8.49 7.55
CA LEU A 287 3.36 8.95 6.50
C LEU A 287 2.67 8.73 5.16
N VAL A 288 2.58 9.79 4.36
CA VAL A 288 1.99 9.76 3.02
C VAL A 288 3.07 10.16 2.01
N VAL A 289 3.38 9.27 1.09
CA VAL A 289 4.41 9.47 0.06
C VAL A 289 3.73 9.54 -1.30
N SER A 290 4.00 10.57 -2.07
CA SER A 290 3.59 10.67 -3.47
C SER A 290 4.78 10.85 -4.41
N GLY A 291 4.46 11.07 -5.68
CA GLY A 291 5.41 11.33 -6.74
C GLY A 291 6.39 12.47 -6.50
N THR A 292 5.98 13.49 -5.75
CA THR A 292 6.77 14.72 -5.58
C THR A 292 6.82 15.21 -4.14
N SER A 293 6.12 14.54 -3.22
CA SER A 293 5.94 15.01 -1.85
C SER A 293 5.95 13.85 -0.86
N THR A 294 6.45 14.12 0.35
CA THR A 294 6.26 13.24 1.50
C THR A 294 5.67 14.07 2.63
N LEU A 295 4.54 13.64 3.18
CA LEU A 295 3.84 14.30 4.27
C LEU A 295 3.86 13.42 5.52
N VAL A 296 4.20 14.01 6.65
CA VAL A 296 3.91 13.49 7.99
C VAL A 296 2.57 14.06 8.40
N VAL A 297 1.64 13.22 8.83
CA VAL A 297 0.26 13.61 9.12
C VAL A 297 -0.11 13.11 10.51
N ASP A 298 -0.49 14.03 11.39
CA ASP A 298 -0.93 13.68 12.74
C ASP A 298 -2.44 13.47 12.74
N VAL A 299 -2.81 12.20 12.86
CA VAL A 299 -4.17 11.71 12.80
C VAL A 299 -4.91 12.08 14.07
N LEU A 300 -6.12 12.59 13.91
CA LEU A 300 -6.94 13.05 15.02
C LEU A 300 -7.38 11.88 15.92
N PRO A 301 -7.35 12.05 17.26
CA PRO A 301 -7.86 11.09 18.23
C PRO A 301 -9.26 10.54 17.90
N GLU A 302 -10.13 11.40 17.37
CA GLU A 302 -11.51 11.06 17.03
C GLU A 302 -11.61 10.03 15.91
N VAL A 303 -10.60 9.97 15.03
CA VAL A 303 -10.51 8.99 13.93
C VAL A 303 -9.87 7.69 14.39
N LEU A 304 -8.95 7.78 15.35
CA LEU A 304 -8.26 6.64 15.96
C LEU A 304 -9.23 5.71 16.72
N GLY A 305 -10.32 6.28 17.25
CA GLY A 305 -11.27 5.58 18.09
C GLY A 305 -10.80 5.49 19.56
N PRO A 306 -11.72 5.15 20.48
CA PRO A 306 -11.43 5.18 21.92
C PRO A 306 -10.37 4.17 22.36
N ASP A 307 -10.23 3.06 21.65
CA ASP A 307 -9.38 1.93 22.05
C ASP A 307 -7.88 2.26 21.97
N ILE A 308 -7.46 3.20 21.10
CA ILE A 308 -6.05 3.53 20.88
C ILE A 308 -5.40 4.22 22.10
N TYR A 309 -6.18 4.82 22.99
CA TYR A 309 -5.67 5.50 24.19
C TYR A 309 -5.71 4.64 25.47
N SER A 310 -6.05 3.36 25.34
CA SER A 310 -6.25 2.48 26.50
C SER A 310 -5.02 1.67 26.93
N GLU A 311 -3.86 1.88 26.27
CA GLU A 311 -2.58 1.22 26.56
C GLU A 311 -1.64 2.06 27.45
#